data_AF-A0A5C7IKT9-F1
#
_entry.id   AF-A0A5C7IKT9-F1
#
_cell.length_a   1.000
_cell.length_b   1.000
_cell.length_c   1.000
_cell.angle_alpha   90.00
_cell.angle_beta   90.00
_cell.angle_gamma   90.00
#
_symmetry.space_group_name_H-M   'P 1'
#
loop_
_entity.id
_entity.type
_entity.pdbx_description
1 polymer ?
#
loop_
_entity_poly.entity_id
_entity_poly.type
_entity_poly.pdbx_seq_one_letter_code
_entity_poly.pdbx_strand_id
1 'polypeptide(L)'
;MATKGRIDMLVRFSCLLLLLMGSCYSQRDKLLQGEELKDGDELLSTFGKFKLGFFTPPYSSKRYIGVRYQSGYYGVVWVANRNSPIIGKSGSLRLDSTDGNLKIFHSGGNPIAITSFEGARNTSVTLDQSGNLVLHELHSNGSIKGMLWQSFDYPTHALLPGMKLGINLQNGHQWLLRSWLTIFSPAEGSYTFGMDPNLTDRLIIKRLGEVRWTSGLWPNGEFKSWVDRGYNFSYTSNEQEKYFSYSVKDDVTSFPTLQITDDGSLNDDGGFSMLCSKEGRHCGSITDSAICNRGSSYFDVKFGLMSSGGGTKFMESDDMTLDDCRLKCYKNCSCVAYAATNRENITECEIWSRGTKFIKSHTDDSRTIYLEVQPKEIKWRIIVIVGALVVIFLCSLSYVARKKYKRKGTQSVKTNKANIDRLLQGQQLKDGDELLSTFGKFNLRFFSPQDLTNRYLGVWFNRPKDVMLMLYEEDYYELVWVAHWNSPISDHYGCLTIDSSDGNLKILHSRGSPISISSVQGSRKTSVTLLQSGNLVLHETSINGSIKLVLWQSFDYPTDTLLPEMKLGINLQTGRKWFLHSWLTDSSPAQGSFTLGKNPNASNLGFG
;
A
#
# COMPACT_ATOMS: atom_id res chain seq x y z
N MET A 1 36.23 50.32 -22.67
CA MET A 1 36.14 49.10 -21.83
C MET A 1 35.43 49.32 -20.48
N ALA A 2 35.45 50.51 -19.87
CA ALA A 2 34.85 50.74 -18.54
C ALA A 2 33.31 50.75 -18.47
N THR A 3 32.61 51.00 -19.60
CA THR A 3 31.13 51.07 -19.64
C THR A 3 30.46 49.69 -19.72
N LYS A 4 31.12 48.68 -20.29
CA LYS A 4 30.58 47.32 -20.43
C LYS A 4 30.50 46.57 -19.09
N GLY A 5 31.45 46.83 -18.18
CA GLY A 5 31.46 46.23 -16.83
C GLY A 5 30.41 46.80 -15.87
N ARG A 6 29.98 48.07 -16.06
CA ARG A 6 28.91 48.67 -15.24
C ARG A 6 27.53 48.11 -15.57
N ILE A 7 27.27 47.84 -16.85
CA ILE A 7 26.01 47.23 -17.28
C ILE A 7 25.92 45.77 -16.81
N ASP A 8 27.02 45.01 -16.88
CA ASP A 8 27.05 43.62 -16.40
C ASP A 8 26.86 43.53 -14.88
N MET A 9 27.40 44.48 -14.11
CA MET A 9 27.14 44.59 -12.66
C MET A 9 25.68 44.94 -12.35
N LEU A 10 25.07 45.89 -13.07
CA LEU A 10 23.68 46.28 -12.85
C LEU A 10 22.70 45.16 -13.22
N VAL A 11 22.97 44.40 -14.29
CA VAL A 11 22.16 43.24 -14.69
C VAL A 11 22.31 42.11 -13.68
N ARG A 12 23.51 41.83 -13.17
CA ARG A 12 23.73 40.83 -12.11
C ARG A 12 23.07 41.23 -10.78
N PHE A 13 23.09 42.51 -10.43
CA PHE A 13 22.42 43.02 -9.23
C PHE A 13 20.89 42.99 -9.36
N SER A 14 20.36 43.25 -10.56
CA SER A 14 18.93 43.12 -10.89
C SER A 14 18.46 41.66 -10.87
N CYS A 15 19.24 40.73 -11.41
CA CYS A 15 18.98 39.29 -11.30
C CYS A 15 19.09 38.76 -9.86
N LEU A 16 20.01 39.31 -9.04
CA LEU A 16 20.06 38.99 -7.60
C LEU A 16 18.84 39.50 -6.85
N LEU A 17 18.32 40.70 -7.19
CA LEU A 17 17.08 41.22 -6.62
C LEU A 17 15.86 40.36 -7.04
N LEU A 18 15.83 39.85 -8.27
CA LEU A 18 14.79 38.94 -8.75
C LEU A 18 14.86 37.55 -8.10
N LEU A 19 16.05 37.08 -7.70
CA LEU A 19 16.25 35.84 -6.92
C LEU A 19 15.93 36.02 -5.42
N LEU A 20 16.05 37.24 -4.88
CA LEU A 20 15.62 37.60 -3.52
C LEU A 20 14.11 37.87 -3.41
N MET A 21 13.42 37.98 -4.55
CA MET A 21 11.95 38.01 -4.66
C MET A 21 11.37 36.61 -4.88
N GLY A 22 12.08 35.55 -4.46
CA GLY A 22 11.43 34.27 -4.21
C GLY A 22 10.31 34.52 -3.21
N SER A 23 9.06 34.23 -3.60
CA SER A 23 7.87 34.45 -2.77
C SER A 23 8.17 34.03 -1.34
N CYS A 24 8.30 34.99 -0.43
CA CYS A 24 8.25 34.72 1.00
C CYS A 24 6.85 34.22 1.26
N TYR A 25 6.64 32.91 1.12
CA TYR A 25 5.39 32.29 1.50
C TYR A 25 5.40 32.30 3.02
N SER A 26 4.86 33.38 3.60
CA SER A 26 4.62 33.45 5.03
C SER A 26 3.71 32.28 5.37
N GLN A 27 4.27 31.29 6.07
CA GLN A 27 3.53 30.12 6.50
C GLN A 27 2.40 30.57 7.41
N ARG A 28 1.17 30.44 6.92
CA ARG A 28 -0.04 30.89 7.61
C ARG A 28 -0.66 29.72 8.36
N ASP A 29 -0.54 29.72 9.67
CA ASP A 29 -1.13 28.75 10.60
C ASP A 29 -2.40 29.27 11.30
N LYS A 30 -2.69 30.56 11.15
CA LYS A 30 -3.83 31.26 11.77
C LYS A 30 -4.75 31.94 10.77
N LEU A 31 -6.04 31.93 11.11
CA LEU A 31 -7.08 32.71 10.46
C LEU A 31 -7.78 33.56 11.53
N LEU A 32 -7.80 34.88 11.32
CA LEU A 32 -8.41 35.87 12.19
C LEU A 32 -9.85 36.19 11.76
N GLN A 33 -10.61 36.81 12.64
CA GLN A 33 -11.98 37.24 12.33
C GLN A 33 -12.00 38.21 11.15
N GLY A 34 -12.93 37.98 10.20
CA GLY A 34 -13.03 38.75 8.96
C GLY A 34 -12.11 38.26 7.84
N GLU A 35 -11.16 37.37 8.13
CA GLU A 35 -10.36 36.70 7.10
C GLU A 35 -11.09 35.46 6.56
N GLU A 36 -10.74 35.07 5.34
CA GLU A 36 -11.28 33.88 4.70
C GLU A 36 -10.19 32.99 4.10
N LEU A 37 -10.42 31.69 4.14
CA LEU A 37 -9.66 30.68 3.41
C LEU A 37 -10.53 30.14 2.28
N LYS A 38 -10.24 30.52 1.03
CA LYS A 38 -11.02 30.11 -0.14
C LYS A 38 -10.60 28.72 -0.61
N ASP A 39 -11.47 28.11 -1.43
CA ASP A 39 -11.09 26.91 -2.17
C ASP A 39 -9.85 27.17 -3.05
N GLY A 40 -8.79 26.40 -2.79
CA GLY A 40 -7.47 26.56 -3.40
C GLY A 40 -6.42 27.10 -2.43
N ASP A 41 -6.84 27.79 -1.37
CA ASP A 41 -5.96 28.24 -0.30
C ASP A 41 -5.70 27.10 0.70
N GLU A 42 -4.55 27.17 1.38
CA GLU A 42 -4.16 26.21 2.42
C GLU A 42 -3.71 26.93 3.68
N LEU A 43 -4.13 26.42 4.84
CA LEU A 43 -3.62 26.82 6.16
C LEU A 43 -2.65 25.73 6.62
N LEU A 44 -1.39 26.07 6.90
CA LEU A 44 -0.34 25.11 7.23
C LEU A 44 -0.07 25.12 8.72
N SER A 45 0.08 23.96 9.36
CA SER A 45 0.49 23.89 10.76
C SER A 45 1.87 24.53 10.96
N THR A 46 2.23 24.84 12.20
CA THR A 46 3.62 25.16 12.55
C THR A 46 4.55 24.07 11.99
N PHE A 47 5.59 24.47 11.24
CA PHE A 47 6.54 23.61 10.52
C PHE A 47 5.99 22.77 9.34
N GLY A 48 4.71 22.90 8.99
CA GLY A 48 4.16 22.36 7.74
C GLY A 48 3.97 20.85 7.72
N LYS A 49 3.76 20.23 8.89
CA LYS A 49 3.45 18.79 8.99
C LYS A 49 2.02 18.50 8.52
N PHE A 50 1.08 19.36 8.92
CA PHE A 50 -0.33 19.27 8.56
C PHE A 50 -0.77 20.48 7.76
N LYS A 51 -1.82 20.30 6.98
CA LYS A 51 -2.50 21.39 6.31
C LYS A 51 -4.01 21.21 6.29
N LEU A 52 -4.72 22.32 6.41
CA LEU A 52 -6.16 22.43 6.26
C LEU A 52 -6.45 23.04 4.89
N GLY A 53 -7.39 22.44 4.16
CA GLY A 53 -7.82 22.97 2.87
C GLY A 53 -8.97 22.18 2.27
N PHE A 54 -9.52 22.72 1.18
CA PHE A 54 -10.61 22.08 0.44
C PHE A 54 -10.09 20.93 -0.44
N PHE A 55 -10.81 19.82 -0.47
CA PHE A 55 -10.46 18.63 -1.24
C PHE A 55 -11.69 17.93 -1.79
N THR A 56 -11.46 17.07 -2.78
CA THR A 56 -12.47 16.22 -3.42
C THR A 56 -11.97 14.76 -3.35
N PRO A 57 -12.75 13.84 -2.75
CA PRO A 57 -12.44 12.42 -2.79
C PRO A 57 -12.39 11.89 -4.24
N PRO A 58 -11.65 10.80 -4.51
CA PRO A 58 -11.63 10.18 -5.83
C PRO A 58 -13.04 9.83 -6.31
N TYR A 59 -13.30 10.02 -7.61
CA TYR A 59 -14.58 9.70 -8.28
C TYR A 59 -15.83 10.42 -7.72
N SER A 60 -15.65 11.43 -6.86
CA SER A 60 -16.74 12.26 -6.34
C SER A 60 -16.72 13.65 -6.97
N SER A 61 -17.91 14.24 -7.13
CA SER A 61 -18.10 15.66 -7.48
C SER A 61 -18.24 16.57 -6.24
N LYS A 62 -18.31 15.96 -5.05
CA LYS A 62 -18.53 16.64 -3.77
C LYS A 62 -17.24 17.24 -3.23
N ARG A 63 -17.37 18.40 -2.57
CA ARG A 63 -16.25 19.14 -2.01
C ARG A 63 -16.33 19.20 -0.49
N TYR A 64 -15.19 19.00 0.16
CA TYR A 64 -15.05 18.96 1.61
C TYR A 64 -13.88 19.81 2.05
N ILE A 65 -13.86 20.22 3.31
CA ILE A 65 -12.69 20.82 3.95
C ILE A 65 -12.20 19.91 5.07
N GLY A 66 -10.89 19.74 5.15
CA GLY A 66 -10.31 18.81 6.11
C GLY A 66 -8.82 19.06 6.37
N VAL A 67 -8.36 18.49 7.48
CA VAL A 67 -6.94 18.46 7.83
C VAL A 67 -6.31 17.22 7.21
N ARG A 68 -5.12 17.39 6.62
CA ARG A 68 -4.34 16.33 6.01
C ARG A 68 -2.86 16.47 6.30
N TYR A 69 -2.10 15.38 6.21
CA TYR A 69 -0.65 15.48 6.16
C TYR A 69 -0.20 16.20 4.88
N GLN A 70 0.88 16.97 4.98
CA GLN A 70 1.46 17.65 3.83
C GLN A 70 2.15 16.67 2.86
N SER A 71 2.75 15.61 3.39
CA SER A 71 3.45 14.55 2.65
C SER A 71 2.97 13.19 3.16
N GLY A 72 2.74 12.22 2.26
CA GLY A 72 2.25 10.87 2.61
C GLY A 72 1.12 10.40 1.70
N TYR A 73 1.03 9.08 1.49
CA TYR A 73 0.06 8.42 0.61
C TYR A 73 -1.37 8.39 1.18
N TYR A 74 -1.53 8.58 2.50
CA TYR A 74 -2.82 8.55 3.21
C TYR A 74 -3.11 9.92 3.81
N GLY A 75 -3.86 10.73 3.06
CA GLY A 75 -3.83 12.18 3.20
C GLY A 75 -4.66 12.74 4.34
N VAL A 76 -5.95 12.42 4.43
CA VAL A 76 -6.91 13.17 5.26
C VAL A 76 -7.10 12.54 6.62
N VAL A 77 -6.99 13.32 7.69
CA VAL A 77 -7.09 12.87 9.09
C VAL A 77 -8.30 13.46 9.82
N TRP A 78 -8.89 14.52 9.28
CA TRP A 78 -10.11 15.13 9.82
C TRP A 78 -10.92 15.83 8.74
N VAL A 79 -12.25 15.79 8.81
CA VAL A 79 -13.17 16.37 7.81
C VAL A 79 -14.29 17.12 8.51
N ALA A 80 -14.43 18.42 8.22
CA ALA A 80 -15.40 19.27 8.91
C ALA A 80 -16.84 19.00 8.45
N ASN A 81 -17.08 19.04 7.14
CA ASN A 81 -18.42 18.98 6.55
C ASN A 81 -18.72 17.59 5.97
N ARG A 82 -18.35 16.54 6.71
CA ARG A 82 -18.40 15.16 6.21
C ARG A 82 -19.79 14.70 5.76
N ASN A 83 -20.85 15.17 6.45
CA ASN A 83 -22.25 14.88 6.11
C ASN A 83 -22.94 16.00 5.32
N SER A 84 -22.25 17.14 5.12
CA SER A 84 -22.78 18.32 4.43
C SER A 84 -21.80 18.78 3.33
N PRO A 85 -21.57 17.95 2.30
CA PRO A 85 -20.69 18.31 1.18
C PRO A 85 -21.20 19.56 0.46
N ILE A 86 -20.27 20.38 -0.03
CA ILE A 86 -20.62 21.51 -0.90
C ILE A 86 -20.40 21.12 -2.37
N ILE A 87 -21.04 21.85 -3.27
CA ILE A 87 -20.98 21.61 -4.72
C ILE A 87 -19.99 22.58 -5.35
N GLY A 88 -19.08 22.04 -6.17
CA GLY A 88 -18.09 22.84 -6.89
C GLY A 88 -17.03 23.47 -5.97
N LYS A 89 -16.44 24.58 -6.41
CA LYS A 89 -15.32 25.27 -5.73
C LYS A 89 -15.72 26.62 -5.13
N SER A 90 -16.98 26.79 -4.76
CA SER A 90 -17.47 28.06 -4.17
C SER A 90 -17.25 28.16 -2.66
N GLY A 91 -16.57 27.18 -2.06
CA GLY A 91 -16.32 27.11 -0.63
C GLY A 91 -15.36 28.18 -0.12
N SER A 92 -15.70 28.75 1.03
CA SER A 92 -14.79 29.57 1.82
C SER A 92 -15.00 29.34 3.31
N LEU A 93 -13.95 28.97 4.02
CA LEU A 93 -13.95 28.85 5.49
C LEU A 93 -13.70 30.24 6.10
N ARG A 94 -14.56 30.65 7.03
CA ARG A 94 -14.49 31.99 7.65
C ARG A 94 -14.83 31.93 9.13
N LEU A 95 -14.25 32.85 9.88
CA LEU A 95 -14.77 33.26 11.18
C LEU A 95 -15.79 34.37 10.95
N ASP A 96 -17.05 34.08 11.20
CA ASP A 96 -18.14 35.00 10.97
C ASP A 96 -17.96 36.27 11.82
N SER A 97 -18.01 37.43 11.17
CA SER A 97 -17.78 38.72 11.82
C SER A 97 -18.90 39.11 12.79
N THR A 98 -20.06 38.45 12.72
CA THR A 98 -21.23 38.77 13.55
C THR A 98 -21.24 38.01 14.88
N ASP A 99 -20.89 36.72 14.86
CA ASP A 99 -20.97 35.85 16.05
C ASP A 99 -19.61 35.22 16.45
N GLY A 100 -18.57 35.31 15.61
CA GLY A 100 -17.27 34.71 15.88
C GLY A 100 -17.23 33.18 15.69
N ASN A 101 -18.28 32.58 15.12
CA ASN A 101 -18.29 31.14 14.86
C ASN A 101 -17.53 30.80 13.56
N LEU A 102 -16.90 29.63 13.56
CA LEU A 102 -16.24 29.08 12.39
C LEU A 102 -17.29 28.43 11.47
N LYS A 103 -17.42 28.94 10.24
CA LYS A 103 -18.44 28.49 9.28
C LYS A 103 -17.85 28.32 7.88
N ILE A 104 -18.45 27.42 7.11
CA ILE A 104 -18.17 27.22 5.69
C ILE A 104 -19.27 27.91 4.89
N PHE A 105 -18.90 28.98 4.19
CA PHE A 105 -19.75 29.68 3.25
C PHE A 105 -19.62 29.03 1.87
N HIS A 106 -20.72 28.95 1.13
CA HIS A 106 -20.76 28.39 -0.22
C HIS A 106 -21.94 28.97 -1.00
N SER A 107 -21.93 28.83 -2.33
CA SER A 107 -23.00 29.36 -3.20
C SER A 107 -24.33 28.59 -3.14
N GLY A 108 -24.37 27.48 -2.39
CA GLY A 108 -25.48 26.52 -2.40
C GLY A 108 -26.51 26.71 -1.29
N GLY A 109 -26.46 27.80 -0.52
CA GLY A 109 -27.42 28.08 0.54
C GLY A 109 -26.80 28.70 1.79
N ASN A 110 -27.37 28.35 2.95
CA ASN A 110 -26.94 28.85 4.25
C ASN A 110 -25.54 28.33 4.63
N PRO A 111 -24.73 29.12 5.36
CA PRO A 111 -23.41 28.67 5.81
C PRO A 111 -23.50 27.42 6.71
N ILE A 112 -22.56 26.50 6.55
CA ILE A 112 -22.45 25.30 7.38
C ILE A 112 -21.61 25.66 8.60
N ALA A 113 -22.22 25.63 9.79
CA ALA A 113 -21.52 25.90 11.04
C ALA A 113 -20.64 24.71 11.45
N ILE A 114 -19.36 24.97 11.72
CA ILE A 114 -18.45 24.01 12.39
C ILE A 114 -18.56 24.18 13.90
N THR A 115 -18.73 25.43 14.36
CA THR A 115 -18.96 25.77 15.76
C THR A 115 -20.25 26.55 15.92
N SER A 116 -20.87 26.46 17.10
CA SER A 116 -22.11 27.18 17.42
C SER A 116 -22.11 27.64 18.88
N PHE A 117 -21.58 28.84 19.10
CA PHE A 117 -21.56 29.53 20.39
C PHE A 117 -22.51 30.72 20.39
N GLU A 118 -23.10 31.01 21.54
CA GLU A 118 -23.93 32.20 21.75
C GLU A 118 -23.06 33.44 22.09
N GLY A 119 -23.46 34.59 21.53
CA GLY A 119 -22.85 35.89 21.74
C GLY A 119 -21.72 36.22 20.77
N ALA A 120 -21.61 37.50 20.38
CA ALA A 120 -20.53 37.97 19.52
C ALA A 120 -19.18 37.89 20.25
N ARG A 121 -18.23 37.12 19.72
CA ARG A 121 -16.89 36.96 20.27
C ARG A 121 -15.83 37.38 19.27
N ASN A 122 -14.72 37.93 19.77
CA ASN A 122 -13.51 38.09 18.99
C ASN A 122 -12.74 36.78 19.02
N THR A 123 -12.54 36.16 17.87
CA THR A 123 -12.01 34.80 17.78
C THR A 123 -10.91 34.67 16.74
N SER A 124 -10.03 33.69 16.92
CA SER A 124 -9.12 33.21 15.89
C SER A 124 -9.13 31.69 15.85
N VAL A 125 -8.80 31.13 14.68
CA VAL A 125 -8.60 29.69 14.52
C VAL A 125 -7.14 29.42 14.15
N THR A 126 -6.55 28.42 14.78
CA THR A 126 -5.14 28.03 14.58
C THR A 126 -5.08 26.54 14.25
N LEU A 127 -4.30 26.16 13.24
CA LEU A 127 -3.91 24.76 13.01
C LEU A 127 -2.56 24.51 13.69
N ASP A 128 -2.55 23.71 14.74
CA ASP A 128 -1.32 23.45 15.49
C ASP A 128 -0.46 22.32 14.87
N GLN A 129 0.76 22.14 15.40
CA GLN A 129 1.72 21.12 14.94
C GLN A 129 1.26 19.67 15.10
N SER A 130 0.24 19.41 15.94
CA SER A 130 -0.34 18.07 16.13
C SER A 130 -1.43 17.76 15.10
N GLY A 131 -1.83 18.76 14.31
CA GLY A 131 -2.95 18.66 13.38
C GLY A 131 -4.30 19.02 14.01
N ASN A 132 -4.30 19.56 15.23
CA ASN A 132 -5.50 20.01 15.90
C ASN A 132 -5.88 21.43 15.42
N LEU A 133 -7.12 21.58 14.97
CA LEU A 133 -7.69 22.87 14.61
C LEU A 133 -8.40 23.45 15.83
N VAL A 134 -7.89 24.55 16.36
CA VAL A 134 -8.33 25.12 17.64
C VAL A 134 -8.91 26.51 17.44
N LEU A 135 -10.12 26.72 17.96
CA LEU A 135 -10.75 28.04 18.04
C LEU A 135 -10.45 28.68 19.39
N HIS A 136 -9.87 29.88 19.35
CA HIS A 136 -9.54 30.68 20.51
C HIS A 136 -10.44 31.90 20.62
N GLU A 137 -10.83 32.24 21.85
CA GLU A 137 -11.34 33.57 22.18
C GLU A 137 -10.14 34.52 22.38
N LEU A 138 -10.25 35.74 21.88
CA LEU A 138 -9.20 36.76 21.96
C LEU A 138 -9.62 37.90 22.87
N HIS A 139 -8.64 38.46 23.59
CA HIS A 139 -8.76 39.76 24.23
C HIS A 139 -8.70 40.88 23.18
N SER A 140 -9.09 42.11 23.56
CA SER A 140 -9.04 43.28 22.67
C SER A 140 -7.62 43.63 22.18
N ASN A 141 -6.58 43.17 22.88
CA ASN A 141 -5.18 43.33 22.49
C ASN A 141 -4.68 42.21 21.54
N GLY A 142 -5.55 41.27 21.16
CA GLY A 142 -5.22 40.13 20.29
C GLY A 142 -4.60 38.91 20.99
N SER A 143 -4.39 38.93 22.31
CA SER A 143 -3.87 37.77 23.04
C SER A 143 -4.97 36.71 23.28
N ILE A 144 -4.58 35.44 23.34
CA ILE A 144 -5.51 34.33 23.60
C ILE A 144 -6.09 34.46 25.02
N LYS A 145 -7.42 34.54 25.12
CA LYS A 145 -8.19 34.53 26.37
C LYS A 145 -8.50 33.12 26.83
N GLY A 146 -8.83 32.23 25.89
CA GLY A 146 -9.16 30.84 26.18
C GLY A 146 -9.43 30.01 24.93
N MET A 147 -9.47 28.69 25.09
CA MET A 147 -9.93 27.75 24.05
C MET A 147 -11.46 27.65 24.11
N LEU A 148 -12.12 27.78 22.95
CA LEU A 148 -13.56 27.60 22.82
C LEU A 148 -13.92 26.25 22.21
N TRP A 149 -13.13 25.77 21.26
CA TRP A 149 -13.39 24.55 20.51
C TRP A 149 -12.09 23.96 19.97
N GLN A 150 -12.05 22.64 19.75
CA GLN A 150 -10.96 21.97 19.05
C GLN A 150 -11.45 20.77 18.23
N SER A 151 -10.82 20.50 17.10
CA SER A 151 -11.19 19.37 16.23
C SER A 151 -10.93 18.01 16.87
N PHE A 152 -9.98 17.91 17.81
CA PHE A 152 -9.68 16.66 18.51
C PHE A 152 -10.83 16.17 19.40
N ASP A 153 -11.76 17.06 19.79
CA ASP A 153 -12.99 16.66 20.48
C ASP A 153 -14.03 16.08 19.53
N TYR A 154 -13.88 16.28 18.22
CA TYR A 154 -14.81 15.80 17.19
C TYR A 154 -14.06 14.95 16.14
N PRO A 155 -13.48 13.81 16.54
CA PRO A 155 -12.81 12.89 15.61
C PRO A 155 -13.70 12.46 14.45
N THR A 156 -13.07 12.17 13.30
CA THR A 156 -13.78 11.53 12.17
C THR A 156 -13.46 10.03 12.13
N HIS A 157 -12.62 9.59 11.21
CA HIS A 157 -12.23 8.20 11.00
C HIS A 157 -10.80 7.90 11.47
N ALA A 158 -10.01 8.94 11.76
CA ALA A 158 -8.61 8.84 12.10
C ALA A 158 -8.36 9.30 13.55
N LEU A 159 -7.42 8.62 14.20
CA LEU A 159 -6.87 8.96 15.49
C LEU A 159 -5.41 9.36 15.31
N LEU A 160 -5.06 10.56 15.76
CA LEU A 160 -3.70 11.11 15.80
C LEU A 160 -3.14 11.03 17.23
N PRO A 161 -1.82 11.10 17.42
CA PRO A 161 -1.24 11.19 18.76
C PRO A 161 -1.77 12.44 19.48
N GLY A 162 -2.16 12.27 20.74
CA GLY A 162 -2.79 13.32 21.54
C GLY A 162 -4.33 13.35 21.49
N MET A 163 -4.95 12.64 20.54
CA MET A 163 -6.40 12.44 20.53
C MET A 163 -6.84 11.42 21.59
N LYS A 164 -8.11 11.51 21.98
CA LYS A 164 -8.73 10.66 23.02
C LYS A 164 -9.73 9.70 22.38
N LEU A 165 -9.85 8.50 22.95
CA LEU A 165 -10.95 7.56 22.74
C LEU A 165 -11.58 7.25 24.09
N GLY A 166 -12.76 7.77 24.38
CA GLY A 166 -13.28 7.71 25.74
C GLY A 166 -14.54 8.52 25.97
N ILE A 167 -14.71 8.95 27.21
CA ILE A 167 -15.85 9.77 27.65
C ILE A 167 -15.39 10.87 28.62
N ASN A 168 -15.94 12.06 28.43
CA ASN A 168 -15.92 13.13 29.40
C ASN A 168 -17.08 12.93 30.37
N LEU A 169 -16.78 12.75 31.66
CA LEU A 169 -17.77 12.46 32.69
C LEU A 169 -18.59 13.68 33.12
N GLN A 170 -18.12 14.90 32.79
CA GLN A 170 -18.81 16.14 33.17
C GLN A 170 -19.97 16.45 32.24
N ASN A 171 -19.79 16.25 30.93
CA ASN A 171 -20.80 16.58 29.91
C ASN A 171 -21.31 15.36 29.12
N GLY A 172 -20.77 14.16 29.39
CA GLY A 172 -21.15 12.92 28.70
C GLY A 172 -20.61 12.79 27.29
N HIS A 173 -19.77 13.73 26.83
CA HIS A 173 -19.23 13.73 25.46
C HIS A 173 -18.34 12.51 25.22
N GLN A 174 -18.56 11.80 24.12
CA GLN A 174 -17.81 10.60 23.77
C GLN A 174 -16.84 10.89 22.63
N TRP A 175 -15.58 10.50 22.83
CA TRP A 175 -14.59 10.48 21.76
C TRP A 175 -14.51 9.08 21.15
N LEU A 176 -14.98 8.95 19.92
CA LEU A 176 -14.94 7.70 19.14
C LEU A 176 -14.66 8.01 17.68
N LEU A 177 -14.00 7.09 16.98
CA LEU A 177 -13.88 7.16 15.53
C LEU A 177 -15.12 6.58 14.89
N ARG A 178 -15.51 7.14 13.76
CA ARG A 178 -16.54 6.63 12.87
C ARG A 178 -16.00 6.58 11.45
N SER A 179 -16.06 5.39 10.86
CA SER A 179 -15.54 5.13 9.51
C SER A 179 -16.12 6.09 8.50
N TRP A 180 -15.42 6.24 7.37
CA TRP A 180 -16.07 6.77 6.19
C TRP A 180 -17.17 5.81 5.72
N LEU A 181 -18.14 6.36 5.01
CA LEU A 181 -19.24 5.60 4.43
C LEU A 181 -18.70 4.63 3.39
N THR A 182 -17.82 5.13 2.52
CA THR A 182 -17.01 4.33 1.60
C THR A 182 -15.66 5.00 1.41
N ILE A 183 -14.72 4.32 0.77
CA ILE A 183 -13.44 4.93 0.35
C ILE A 183 -13.59 6.18 -0.55
N PHE A 184 -14.78 6.41 -1.12
CA PHE A 184 -15.10 7.57 -1.98
C PHE A 184 -15.99 8.61 -1.30
N SER A 185 -16.49 8.34 -0.09
CA SER A 185 -17.41 9.22 0.63
C SER A 185 -17.03 9.38 2.11
N PRO A 186 -16.54 10.56 2.52
CA PRO A 186 -16.23 10.86 3.92
C PRO A 186 -17.43 10.90 4.87
N ALA A 187 -18.65 10.81 4.35
CA ALA A 187 -19.86 10.73 5.15
C ALA A 187 -19.76 9.65 6.24
N GLU A 188 -20.60 9.74 7.25
CA GLU A 188 -20.59 8.79 8.34
C GLU A 188 -20.91 7.36 7.89
N GLY A 189 -19.97 6.45 8.13
CA GLY A 189 -20.15 5.03 7.83
C GLY A 189 -20.68 4.21 9.00
N SER A 190 -20.87 2.92 8.73
CA SER A 190 -21.52 1.96 9.63
C SER A 190 -20.66 1.50 10.81
N TYR A 191 -19.34 1.73 10.78
CA TYR A 191 -18.41 1.25 11.79
C TYR A 191 -17.95 2.35 12.73
N THR A 192 -17.87 2.02 14.02
CA THR A 192 -17.32 2.90 15.05
C THR A 192 -16.26 2.19 15.87
N PHE A 193 -15.20 2.90 16.24
CA PHE A 193 -14.14 2.41 17.11
C PHE A 193 -13.96 3.36 18.30
N GLY A 194 -13.98 2.81 19.51
CA GLY A 194 -13.81 3.61 20.71
C GLY A 194 -13.86 2.78 21.97
N MET A 195 -13.87 3.47 23.10
CA MET A 195 -13.98 2.87 24.42
C MET A 195 -15.38 2.29 24.64
N ASP A 196 -15.44 1.14 25.28
CA ASP A 196 -16.72 0.51 25.64
C ASP A 196 -17.44 1.35 26.71
N PRO A 197 -18.67 1.81 26.45
CA PRO A 197 -19.42 2.62 27.41
C PRO A 197 -19.81 1.83 28.68
N ASN A 198 -19.87 0.50 28.62
CA ASN A 198 -20.26 -0.36 29.75
C ASN A 198 -19.05 -0.85 30.56
N LEU A 199 -17.87 -0.93 29.92
CA LEU A 199 -16.61 -1.41 30.51
C LEU A 199 -15.49 -0.48 30.08
N THR A 200 -15.30 0.61 30.82
CA THR A 200 -14.49 1.78 30.39
C THR A 200 -13.00 1.50 30.25
N ASP A 201 -12.52 0.28 30.47
CA ASP A 201 -11.14 -0.18 30.32
C ASP A 201 -10.97 -1.15 29.12
N ARG A 202 -11.86 -1.04 28.12
CA ARG A 202 -11.87 -1.88 26.91
C ARG A 202 -12.14 -1.04 25.66
N LEU A 203 -11.46 -1.35 24.56
CA LEU A 203 -11.77 -0.82 23.23
C LEU A 203 -12.62 -1.82 22.43
N ILE A 204 -13.53 -1.28 21.62
CA ILE A 204 -14.45 -2.08 20.82
C ILE A 204 -14.64 -1.48 19.42
N ILE A 205 -14.87 -2.35 18.45
CA ILE A 205 -15.39 -1.97 17.14
C ILE A 205 -16.84 -2.42 17.08
N LYS A 206 -17.74 -1.47 16.78
CA LYS A 206 -19.15 -1.73 16.55
C LYS A 206 -19.50 -1.52 15.09
N ARG A 207 -20.50 -2.26 14.61
CA ARG A 207 -21.14 -2.07 13.31
C ARG A 207 -22.63 -1.86 13.55
N LEU A 208 -23.18 -0.71 13.17
CA LEU A 208 -24.58 -0.35 13.41
C LEU A 208 -25.01 -0.58 14.88
N GLY A 209 -24.12 -0.28 15.83
CA GLY A 209 -24.35 -0.45 17.27
C GLY A 209 -24.01 -1.83 17.84
N GLU A 210 -23.86 -2.87 17.01
CA GLU A 210 -23.51 -4.22 17.45
C GLU A 210 -22.00 -4.39 17.59
N VAL A 211 -21.53 -4.97 18.70
CA VAL A 211 -20.09 -5.23 18.92
C VAL A 211 -19.61 -6.35 17.99
N ARG A 212 -18.54 -6.06 17.24
CA ARG A 212 -17.92 -7.00 16.28
C ARG A 212 -16.52 -7.43 16.67
N TRP A 213 -15.83 -6.60 17.42
CA TRP A 213 -14.50 -6.90 17.94
C TRP A 213 -14.31 -6.21 19.30
N THR A 214 -13.51 -6.82 20.15
CA THR A 214 -13.10 -6.26 21.44
C THR A 214 -11.62 -6.46 21.64
N SER A 215 -10.95 -5.48 22.25
CA SER A 215 -9.53 -5.57 22.60
C SER A 215 -9.20 -6.57 23.72
N GLY A 216 -10.25 -7.04 24.42
CA GLY A 216 -10.12 -7.56 25.78
C GLY A 216 -10.02 -6.42 26.80
N LEU A 217 -10.12 -6.76 28.09
CA LEU A 217 -9.88 -5.80 29.18
C LEU A 217 -8.43 -5.33 29.19
N TRP A 218 -8.14 -4.23 29.88
CA TRP A 218 -6.82 -3.65 30.06
C TRP A 218 -6.22 -3.91 31.46
N PRO A 219 -5.96 -5.18 31.87
CA PRO A 219 -5.54 -5.44 33.25
C PRO A 219 -4.09 -5.04 33.56
N ASN A 220 -3.19 -4.93 32.55
CA ASN A 220 -1.73 -4.78 32.78
C ASN A 220 -1.02 -3.80 31.83
N GLY A 221 -1.71 -2.80 31.26
CA GLY A 221 -1.07 -1.84 30.36
C GLY A 221 -0.93 -2.30 28.90
N GLU A 222 -1.53 -3.44 28.54
CA GLU A 222 -1.52 -3.98 27.18
C GLU A 222 -2.89 -4.62 26.84
N PHE A 223 -3.25 -4.56 25.56
CA PHE A 223 -4.42 -5.25 25.03
C PHE A 223 -4.05 -6.68 24.61
N LYS A 224 -4.90 -7.66 24.95
CA LYS A 224 -4.69 -9.07 24.55
C LYS A 224 -4.74 -9.29 23.03
N SER A 225 -5.52 -8.48 22.32
CA SER A 225 -5.80 -8.65 20.88
C SER A 225 -5.15 -7.58 20.00
N TRP A 226 -4.10 -6.92 20.48
CA TRP A 226 -3.40 -5.84 19.75
C TRP A 226 -2.06 -6.31 19.18
N VAL A 227 -1.72 -5.82 17.99
CA VAL A 227 -0.42 -6.07 17.36
C VAL A 227 0.50 -4.91 17.72
N ASP A 228 1.52 -5.16 18.55
CA ASP A 228 2.51 -4.13 18.89
C ASP A 228 3.42 -3.84 17.69
N ARG A 229 3.20 -2.68 17.04
CA ARG A 229 4.05 -2.12 15.99
C ARG A 229 4.61 -0.75 16.40
N GLY A 230 4.80 -0.53 17.71
CA GLY A 230 5.28 0.74 18.24
C GLY A 230 4.20 1.82 18.43
N TYR A 231 2.93 1.42 18.33
CA TYR A 231 1.75 2.19 18.74
C TYR A 231 1.41 1.84 20.19
N ASN A 232 1.83 2.68 21.13
CA ASN A 232 1.70 2.43 22.56
C ASN A 232 0.45 3.10 23.10
N PHE A 233 -0.55 2.30 23.48
CA PHE A 233 -1.75 2.81 24.14
C PHE A 233 -1.50 3.10 25.62
N SER A 234 -2.13 4.16 26.10
CA SER A 234 -2.22 4.51 27.51
C SER A 234 -3.69 4.70 27.89
N TYR A 235 -4.00 4.38 29.14
CA TYR A 235 -5.34 4.56 29.69
C TYR A 235 -5.30 5.55 30.84
N THR A 236 -6.18 6.55 30.78
CA THR A 236 -6.36 7.55 31.84
C THR A 236 -7.78 7.45 32.38
N SER A 237 -7.90 7.43 33.71
CA SER A 237 -9.19 7.47 34.41
C SER A 237 -9.08 8.36 35.62
N ASN A 238 -9.82 9.48 35.62
CA ASN A 238 -9.93 10.41 36.73
C ASN A 238 -11.41 10.84 36.92
N GLU A 239 -11.67 11.81 37.80
CA GLU A 239 -13.02 12.29 38.11
C GLU A 239 -13.70 13.05 36.95
N GLN A 240 -12.91 13.57 36.00
CA GLN A 240 -13.39 14.39 34.89
C GLN A 240 -13.56 13.55 33.61
N GLU A 241 -12.68 12.59 33.37
CA GLU A 241 -12.63 11.87 32.10
C GLU A 241 -12.01 10.47 32.23
N LYS A 242 -12.44 9.60 31.31
CA LYS A 242 -11.89 8.26 31.11
C LYS A 242 -11.64 8.05 29.64
N TYR A 243 -10.39 7.78 29.26
CA TYR A 243 -10.04 7.64 27.85
C TYR A 243 -8.76 6.84 27.63
N PHE A 244 -8.68 6.25 26.44
CA PHE A 244 -7.46 5.78 25.83
C PHE A 244 -6.84 6.87 24.96
N SER A 245 -5.52 6.91 24.93
CA SER A 245 -4.74 7.67 23.95
C SER A 245 -3.56 6.82 23.51
N TYR A 246 -2.84 7.24 22.48
CA TYR A 246 -1.64 6.53 22.07
C TYR A 246 -0.47 7.48 21.80
N SER A 247 0.73 6.94 21.96
CA SER A 247 1.99 7.54 21.52
C SER A 247 2.69 6.59 20.55
N VAL A 248 3.60 7.15 19.75
CA VAL A 248 4.40 6.39 18.80
C VAL A 248 5.86 6.70 19.05
N LYS A 249 6.72 5.69 18.93
CA LYS A 249 8.17 5.90 19.00
C LYS A 249 8.65 6.54 17.69
N ASP A 250 9.57 7.51 17.78
CA ASP A 250 10.00 8.32 16.62
C ASP A 250 10.62 7.51 15.48
N ASP A 251 11.06 6.27 15.73
CA ASP A 251 11.64 5.34 14.76
C ASP A 251 10.60 4.55 13.93
N VAL A 252 9.31 4.59 14.32
CA VAL A 252 8.24 3.79 13.71
C VAL A 252 7.69 4.44 12.44
N THR A 253 7.35 5.73 12.51
CA THR A 253 6.78 6.47 11.37
C THR A 253 6.89 7.98 11.56
N SER A 254 7.05 8.70 10.44
CA SER A 254 6.97 10.17 10.40
C SER A 254 5.53 10.71 10.50
N PHE A 255 4.52 9.89 10.21
CA PHE A 255 3.11 10.28 10.08
C PHE A 255 2.15 9.37 10.86
N PRO A 256 2.34 9.19 12.18
CA PRO A 256 1.59 8.22 12.98
C PRO A 256 0.08 8.48 12.95
N THR A 257 -0.70 7.50 12.48
CA THR A 257 -2.17 7.60 12.41
C THR A 257 -2.79 6.21 12.50
N LEU A 258 -3.89 6.07 13.25
CA LEU A 258 -4.76 4.90 13.17
C LEU A 258 -6.09 5.28 12.52
N GLN A 259 -6.52 4.57 11.49
CA GLN A 259 -7.72 4.87 10.71
C GLN A 259 -8.68 3.68 10.68
N ILE A 260 -9.95 3.91 11.01
CA ILE A 260 -11.00 2.92 10.79
C ILE A 260 -11.58 3.05 9.38
N THR A 261 -11.52 1.97 8.62
CA THR A 261 -12.00 1.89 7.23
C THR A 261 -13.48 1.53 7.15
N ASP A 262 -14.06 1.72 5.97
CA ASP A 262 -15.46 1.40 5.65
C ASP A 262 -15.79 -0.09 5.75
N ASP A 263 -14.79 -0.98 5.70
CA ASP A 263 -14.93 -2.43 5.94
C ASP A 263 -14.72 -2.83 7.42
N GLY A 264 -14.51 -1.85 8.30
CA GLY A 264 -14.33 -2.06 9.74
C GLY A 264 -12.93 -2.45 10.17
N SER A 265 -11.95 -2.47 9.26
CA SER A 265 -10.54 -2.67 9.62
C SER A 265 -9.97 -1.43 10.32
N LEU A 266 -9.01 -1.63 11.22
CA LEU A 266 -8.22 -0.54 11.79
C LEU A 266 -6.82 -0.59 11.19
N ASN A 267 -6.45 0.42 10.41
CA ASN A 267 -5.19 0.46 9.69
C ASN A 267 -4.24 1.52 10.26
N ASP A 268 -2.93 1.25 10.21
CA ASP A 268 -1.91 2.26 10.46
C ASP A 268 -1.64 3.13 9.22
N ASP A 269 -0.74 4.10 9.37
CA ASP A 269 -0.30 5.01 8.31
C ASP A 269 0.41 4.32 7.14
N GLY A 270 0.91 3.09 7.32
CA GLY A 270 1.46 2.27 6.25
C GLY A 270 0.39 1.51 5.45
N GLY A 271 -0.87 1.58 5.86
CA GLY A 271 -1.97 0.80 5.31
C GLY A 271 -2.03 -0.63 5.83
N PHE A 272 -1.25 -0.97 6.85
CA PHE A 272 -1.30 -2.28 7.47
C PHE A 272 -2.49 -2.36 8.42
N SER A 273 -3.26 -3.44 8.30
CA SER A 273 -4.37 -3.74 9.19
C SER A 273 -3.84 -4.17 10.57
N MET A 274 -3.93 -3.26 11.52
CA MET A 274 -3.63 -3.51 12.94
C MET A 274 -4.66 -4.47 13.55
N LEU A 275 -5.91 -4.41 13.08
CA LEU A 275 -7.02 -5.24 13.53
C LEU A 275 -7.94 -5.61 12.35
N CYS A 276 -8.51 -6.82 12.42
CA CYS A 276 -9.50 -7.34 11.48
C CYS A 276 -9.01 -7.51 10.03
N SER A 277 -7.92 -8.26 9.85
CA SER A 277 -7.26 -8.44 8.55
C SER A 277 -8.01 -9.38 7.57
N LYS A 278 -7.73 -9.20 6.28
CA LYS A 278 -8.37 -9.94 5.17
C LYS A 278 -8.11 -11.44 5.14
N GLU A 279 -7.04 -11.94 5.75
CA GLU A 279 -6.74 -13.38 5.80
C GLU A 279 -7.55 -14.13 6.87
N GLY A 280 -8.49 -13.47 7.55
CA GLY A 280 -9.35 -14.12 8.54
C GLY A 280 -10.59 -13.33 8.96
N ARG A 281 -11.47 -13.01 7.99
CA ARG A 281 -12.83 -12.43 8.18
C ARG A 281 -12.79 -10.96 8.64
N HIS A 282 -13.64 -10.11 8.03
CA HIS A 282 -13.87 -8.71 8.45
C HIS A 282 -14.16 -8.66 9.97
N CYS A 283 -14.07 -7.49 10.61
CA CYS A 283 -14.47 -7.33 12.02
C CYS A 283 -15.89 -7.91 12.20
N GLY A 284 -15.96 -9.11 12.76
CA GLY A 284 -17.10 -10.00 12.60
C GLY A 284 -16.77 -11.16 11.66
N SER A 285 -16.23 -12.23 12.24
CA SER A 285 -16.69 -13.53 11.79
C SER A 285 -18.21 -13.47 11.68
N ILE A 286 -18.77 -13.96 10.57
CA ILE A 286 -20.13 -14.47 10.57
C ILE A 286 -20.11 -15.68 11.52
N THR A 287 -19.94 -15.45 12.82
CA THR A 287 -20.20 -16.44 13.86
C THR A 287 -21.71 -16.51 13.98
N ASP A 288 -22.25 -17.56 13.37
CA ASP A 288 -23.29 -18.38 13.97
C ASP A 288 -24.65 -17.74 14.25
N SER A 289 -25.18 -17.03 13.26
CA SER A 289 -26.64 -16.96 13.11
C SER A 289 -27.05 -16.99 11.64
N ALA A 290 -27.05 -18.22 11.11
CA ALA A 290 -27.85 -18.71 9.99
C ALA A 290 -27.86 -17.87 8.70
N ILE A 291 -26.96 -18.20 7.78
CA ILE A 291 -27.03 -17.64 6.44
C ILE A 291 -26.63 -18.70 5.41
N CYS A 292 -27.56 -19.63 5.16
CA CYS A 292 -27.60 -20.53 3.99
C CYS A 292 -26.42 -21.52 3.88
N ASN A 293 -26.70 -22.80 3.57
CA ASN A 293 -25.63 -23.77 3.32
C ASN A 293 -25.00 -23.52 1.93
N ARG A 294 -24.14 -22.50 1.84
CA ARG A 294 -23.48 -22.05 0.61
C ARG A 294 -22.17 -22.80 0.30
N GLY A 295 -21.74 -23.73 1.17
CA GLY A 295 -20.52 -24.51 0.96
C GLY A 295 -19.27 -23.62 0.84
N SER A 296 -18.45 -23.87 -0.18
CA SER A 296 -17.23 -23.12 -0.50
C SER A 296 -17.41 -22.04 -1.58
N SER A 297 -18.66 -21.63 -1.86
CA SER A 297 -18.94 -20.57 -2.83
C SER A 297 -18.41 -19.21 -2.37
N TYR A 298 -17.97 -18.39 -3.31
CA TYR A 298 -17.55 -17.01 -3.06
C TYR A 298 -18.11 -16.08 -4.13
N PHE A 299 -18.06 -14.77 -3.89
CA PHE A 299 -18.46 -13.78 -4.90
C PHE A 299 -17.24 -13.31 -5.68
N ASP A 300 -17.30 -13.43 -7.00
CA ASP A 300 -16.28 -12.98 -7.93
C ASP A 300 -16.73 -11.66 -8.60
N VAL A 301 -15.77 -10.79 -8.91
CA VAL A 301 -16.05 -9.47 -9.50
C VAL A 301 -16.21 -9.61 -11.01
N LYS A 302 -17.31 -9.09 -11.55
CA LYS A 302 -17.61 -9.10 -12.99
C LYS A 302 -18.10 -7.73 -13.45
N PHE A 303 -17.75 -7.33 -14.66
CA PHE A 303 -18.22 -6.07 -15.26
C PHE A 303 -19.23 -6.34 -16.37
N GLY A 304 -20.45 -5.83 -16.24
CA GLY A 304 -21.51 -6.06 -17.21
C GLY A 304 -22.90 -5.74 -16.67
N LEU A 305 -23.88 -6.56 -17.06
CA LEU A 305 -25.30 -6.40 -16.76
C LEU A 305 -25.88 -7.72 -16.23
N MET A 306 -26.96 -7.63 -15.46
CA MET A 306 -27.81 -8.79 -15.16
C MET A 306 -29.01 -8.78 -16.12
N SER A 307 -29.50 -9.96 -16.50
CA SER A 307 -30.71 -10.11 -17.31
C SER A 307 -31.87 -9.29 -16.73
N SER A 308 -32.52 -8.45 -17.56
CA SER A 308 -33.56 -7.51 -17.15
C SER A 308 -34.74 -8.21 -16.46
N GLY A 309 -35.20 -7.66 -15.31
CA GLY A 309 -36.43 -8.07 -14.63
C GLY A 309 -36.33 -8.88 -13.33
N GLY A 310 -35.15 -9.01 -12.70
CA GLY A 310 -34.99 -9.86 -11.49
C GLY A 310 -34.17 -9.28 -10.33
N GLY A 311 -33.80 -8.00 -10.39
CA GLY A 311 -33.05 -7.32 -9.33
C GLY A 311 -33.99 -6.69 -8.30
N THR A 312 -33.77 -6.97 -7.03
CA THR A 312 -34.45 -6.27 -5.92
C THR A 312 -33.56 -5.12 -5.49
N LYS A 313 -34.03 -3.89 -5.70
CA LYS A 313 -33.37 -2.67 -5.25
C LYS A 313 -33.78 -2.37 -3.82
N PHE A 314 -32.80 -2.12 -2.96
CA PHE A 314 -32.99 -1.67 -1.61
C PHE A 314 -32.50 -0.23 -1.53
N MET A 315 -33.41 0.68 -1.25
CA MET A 315 -33.15 2.09 -0.96
C MET A 315 -33.28 2.36 0.56
N GLU A 316 -33.17 1.32 1.39
CA GLU A 316 -33.24 1.47 2.84
C GLU A 316 -31.96 2.16 3.32
N SER A 317 -32.09 3.45 3.60
CA SER A 317 -31.05 4.43 3.96
C SER A 317 -30.07 4.74 2.82
N ASP A 318 -29.90 6.04 2.55
CA ASP A 318 -28.92 6.61 1.60
C ASP A 318 -27.45 6.29 1.96
N ASP A 319 -27.25 5.54 3.06
CA ASP A 319 -25.99 5.21 3.70
C ASP A 319 -25.69 3.70 3.71
N MET A 320 -26.40 2.89 2.91
CA MET A 320 -26.10 1.46 2.81
C MET A 320 -24.85 1.22 1.95
N THR A 321 -23.81 0.66 2.57
CA THR A 321 -22.53 0.36 1.91
C THR A 321 -22.60 -0.90 1.03
N LEU A 322 -21.61 -1.09 0.17
CA LEU A 322 -21.46 -2.33 -0.59
C LEU A 322 -21.29 -3.57 0.32
N ASP A 323 -20.67 -3.42 1.51
CA ASP A 323 -20.54 -4.49 2.50
C ASP A 323 -21.91 -4.82 3.14
N ASP A 324 -22.73 -3.82 3.42
CA ASP A 324 -24.13 -4.03 3.83
C ASP A 324 -24.91 -4.78 2.74
N CYS A 325 -24.72 -4.39 1.47
CA CYS A 325 -25.35 -5.05 0.34
C CYS A 325 -24.91 -6.52 0.21
N ARG A 326 -23.61 -6.78 0.37
CA ARG A 326 -23.04 -8.13 0.45
C ARG A 326 -23.72 -8.92 1.55
N LEU A 327 -23.81 -8.40 2.77
CA LEU A 327 -24.43 -9.10 3.90
C LEU A 327 -25.91 -9.38 3.68
N LYS A 328 -26.66 -8.44 3.08
CA LYS A 328 -28.06 -8.68 2.67
C LYS A 328 -28.15 -9.83 1.67
N CYS A 329 -27.28 -9.85 0.66
CA CYS A 329 -27.22 -10.93 -0.30
C CYS A 329 -26.86 -12.26 0.37
N TYR A 330 -25.85 -12.28 1.23
CA TYR A 330 -25.52 -13.46 2.01
C TYR A 330 -26.79 -13.95 2.73
N LYS A 331 -27.43 -13.10 3.56
CA LYS A 331 -28.64 -13.41 4.37
C LYS A 331 -29.80 -14.00 3.55
N ASN A 332 -29.88 -13.65 2.27
CA ASN A 332 -30.88 -14.19 1.35
C ASN A 332 -30.35 -15.42 0.60
N CYS A 333 -30.84 -16.63 0.92
CA CYS A 333 -30.36 -17.89 0.32
C CYS A 333 -30.61 -18.04 -1.19
N SER A 334 -31.51 -17.23 -1.73
CA SER A 334 -31.78 -17.19 -3.17
C SER A 334 -30.84 -16.24 -3.90
N CYS A 335 -30.11 -15.37 -3.19
CA CYS A 335 -29.25 -14.36 -3.81
C CYS A 335 -28.00 -14.98 -4.45
N VAL A 336 -27.78 -14.67 -5.72
CA VAL A 336 -26.62 -15.12 -6.52
C VAL A 336 -25.75 -13.96 -7.01
N ALA A 337 -26.20 -12.72 -6.89
CA ALA A 337 -25.37 -11.56 -7.22
C ALA A 337 -25.81 -10.31 -6.45
N TYR A 338 -24.90 -9.36 -6.27
CA TYR A 338 -25.20 -8.03 -5.74
C TYR A 338 -24.33 -6.95 -6.38
N ALA A 339 -24.80 -5.71 -6.37
CA ALA A 339 -24.08 -4.55 -6.89
C ALA A 339 -24.57 -3.25 -6.25
N ALA A 340 -23.71 -2.24 -6.24
CA ALA A 340 -24.12 -0.87 -5.95
C ALA A 340 -24.96 -0.30 -7.10
N THR A 341 -25.96 0.52 -6.79
CA THR A 341 -26.70 1.31 -7.79
C THR A 341 -26.11 2.70 -7.96
N ASN A 342 -25.55 3.30 -6.91
CA ASN A 342 -24.83 4.55 -7.01
C ASN A 342 -23.37 4.32 -7.44
N ARG A 343 -22.93 4.98 -8.51
CA ARG A 343 -21.58 4.83 -9.06
C ARG A 343 -20.54 5.80 -8.47
N GLU A 344 -20.97 6.93 -7.89
CA GLU A 344 -20.05 7.95 -7.39
C GLU A 344 -19.44 7.56 -6.04
N ASN A 345 -20.28 7.09 -5.11
CA ASN A 345 -19.88 6.72 -3.76
C ASN A 345 -19.94 5.21 -3.50
N ILE A 346 -20.41 4.41 -4.46
CA ILE A 346 -20.60 2.95 -4.31
C ILE A 346 -21.52 2.62 -3.12
N THR A 347 -22.61 3.37 -3.00
CA THR A 347 -23.70 3.08 -2.04
C THR A 347 -24.94 2.58 -2.76
N GLU A 348 -25.98 2.30 -1.98
CA GLU A 348 -27.23 1.67 -2.40
C GLU A 348 -27.01 0.22 -2.86
N CYS A 349 -28.08 -0.57 -2.91
CA CYS A 349 -27.95 -2.01 -3.11
C CYS A 349 -28.99 -2.55 -4.08
N GLU A 350 -28.53 -3.35 -5.03
CA GLU A 350 -29.38 -4.23 -5.82
C GLU A 350 -28.86 -5.65 -5.72
N ILE A 351 -29.76 -6.60 -5.39
CA ILE A 351 -29.42 -8.02 -5.34
C ILE A 351 -30.25 -8.81 -6.35
N TRP A 352 -29.69 -9.88 -6.89
CA TRP A 352 -30.36 -10.76 -7.83
C TRP A 352 -30.46 -12.17 -7.29
N SER A 353 -31.59 -12.81 -7.59
CA SER A 353 -31.88 -14.17 -7.15
C SER A 353 -31.58 -15.23 -8.22
N ARG A 354 -31.56 -16.51 -7.81
CA ARG A 354 -31.45 -17.68 -8.71
C ARG A 354 -32.44 -17.57 -9.87
N GLY A 355 -31.96 -17.83 -11.08
CA GLY A 355 -32.73 -17.69 -12.33
C GLY A 355 -32.31 -16.51 -13.19
N THR A 356 -31.63 -15.52 -12.60
CA THR A 356 -31.01 -14.42 -13.35
C THR A 356 -29.68 -14.84 -13.99
N LYS A 357 -29.29 -14.18 -15.09
CA LYS A 357 -28.05 -14.45 -15.81
C LYS A 357 -27.19 -13.19 -15.91
N PHE A 358 -25.89 -13.34 -15.69
CA PHE A 358 -24.92 -12.31 -15.97
C PHE A 358 -24.63 -12.23 -17.48
N ILE A 359 -24.54 -11.01 -18.00
CA ILE A 359 -24.27 -10.66 -19.39
C ILE A 359 -23.05 -9.74 -19.42
N LYS A 360 -21.94 -10.20 -20.00
CA LYS A 360 -20.76 -9.35 -20.21
C LYS A 360 -21.11 -8.25 -21.22
N SER A 361 -20.95 -6.99 -20.82
CA SER A 361 -21.26 -5.82 -21.65
C SER A 361 -20.37 -4.65 -21.24
N HIS A 362 -20.09 -3.73 -22.17
CA HIS A 362 -19.35 -2.49 -21.94
C HIS A 362 -20.16 -1.24 -22.34
N THR A 363 -21.49 -1.33 -22.25
CA THR A 363 -22.40 -0.19 -22.48
C THR A 363 -22.38 0.79 -21.31
N ASP A 364 -22.91 2.01 -21.50
CA ASP A 364 -23.00 3.02 -20.43
C ASP A 364 -23.78 2.52 -19.19
N ASP A 365 -24.69 1.56 -19.36
CA ASP A 365 -25.43 0.92 -18.27
C ASP A 365 -24.65 -0.17 -17.53
N SER A 366 -23.51 -0.62 -18.06
CA SER A 366 -22.68 -1.66 -17.43
C SER A 366 -22.10 -1.18 -16.10
N ARG A 367 -22.01 -2.10 -15.15
CA ARG A 367 -21.43 -1.84 -13.83
C ARG A 367 -20.73 -3.05 -13.26
N THR A 368 -20.00 -2.82 -12.17
CA THR A 368 -19.39 -3.87 -11.36
C THR A 368 -20.47 -4.64 -10.60
N ILE A 369 -20.49 -5.96 -10.80
CA ILE A 369 -21.43 -6.91 -10.19
C ILE A 369 -20.60 -7.98 -9.49
N TYR A 370 -20.96 -8.29 -8.25
CA TYR A 370 -20.39 -9.38 -7.46
C TYR A 370 -21.27 -10.61 -7.66
N LEU A 371 -20.76 -11.61 -8.37
CA LEU A 371 -21.50 -12.81 -8.79
C LEU A 371 -21.02 -14.03 -8.01
N GLU A 372 -21.94 -14.81 -7.46
CA GLU A 372 -21.65 -16.05 -6.75
C GLU A 372 -21.08 -17.11 -7.71
N VAL A 373 -19.91 -17.65 -7.35
CA VAL A 373 -19.20 -18.70 -8.08
C VAL A 373 -18.99 -19.90 -7.17
N GLN A 374 -19.30 -21.08 -7.69
CA GLN A 374 -18.99 -22.35 -7.04
C GLN A 374 -17.59 -22.83 -7.49
N PRO A 375 -16.71 -23.24 -6.57
CA PRO A 375 -15.41 -23.77 -6.96
C PRO A 375 -15.59 -25.09 -7.73
N LYS A 376 -14.85 -25.25 -8.84
CA LYS A 376 -14.84 -26.51 -9.60
C LYS A 376 -14.16 -27.58 -8.76
N GLU A 377 -14.86 -28.67 -8.44
CA GLU A 377 -14.21 -29.83 -7.82
C GLU A 377 -13.20 -30.46 -8.79
N ILE A 378 -11.92 -30.25 -8.51
CA ILE A 378 -10.85 -31.01 -9.16
C ILE A 378 -10.89 -32.42 -8.57
N LYS A 379 -11.24 -33.43 -9.38
CA LYS A 379 -11.25 -34.83 -8.97
C LYS A 379 -9.82 -35.37 -8.81
N TRP A 380 -9.13 -34.96 -7.74
CA TRP A 380 -7.77 -35.39 -7.40
C TRP A 380 -7.58 -36.91 -7.43
N ARG A 381 -8.63 -37.67 -7.11
CA ARG A 381 -8.64 -39.14 -7.18
C ARG A 381 -8.30 -39.66 -8.58
N ILE A 382 -8.78 -39.00 -9.65
CA ILE A 382 -8.49 -39.41 -11.04
C ILE A 382 -7.03 -39.12 -11.38
N ILE A 383 -6.50 -37.97 -10.95
CA ILE A 383 -5.11 -37.57 -11.19
C ILE A 383 -4.14 -38.54 -10.51
N VAL A 384 -4.44 -38.96 -9.27
CA VAL A 384 -3.63 -39.94 -8.51
C VAL A 384 -3.66 -41.33 -9.17
N ILE A 385 -4.82 -41.80 -9.62
CA ILE A 385 -4.94 -43.10 -10.30
C ILE A 385 -4.20 -43.08 -11.63
N VAL A 386 -4.36 -42.03 -12.44
CA VAL A 386 -3.66 -41.89 -13.72
C VAL A 386 -2.15 -41.77 -13.49
N GLY A 387 -1.73 -40.99 -12.49
CA GLY A 387 -0.33 -40.88 -12.10
C GLY A 387 0.28 -42.23 -11.68
N ALA A 388 -0.43 -43.02 -10.88
CA ALA A 388 0.03 -44.34 -10.46
C ALA A 388 0.16 -45.31 -11.66
N LEU A 389 -0.80 -45.30 -12.60
CA LEU A 389 -0.74 -46.12 -13.81
C LEU A 389 0.44 -45.73 -14.71
N VAL A 390 0.71 -44.43 -14.85
CA VAL A 390 1.88 -43.93 -15.60
C VAL A 390 3.19 -44.35 -14.93
N VAL A 391 3.28 -44.29 -13.60
CA VAL A 391 4.46 -44.76 -12.86
C VAL A 391 4.69 -46.26 -13.05
N ILE A 392 3.65 -47.08 -12.94
CA ILE A 392 3.75 -48.54 -13.19
C ILE A 392 4.22 -48.81 -14.62
N PHE A 393 3.67 -48.10 -15.60
CA PHE A 393 4.07 -48.21 -16.99
C PHE A 393 5.54 -47.81 -17.19
N LEU A 394 6.00 -46.70 -16.61
CA LEU A 394 7.40 -46.27 -16.65
C LEU A 394 8.35 -47.22 -15.91
N CYS A 395 7.91 -47.82 -14.79
CA CYS A 395 8.64 -48.87 -14.08
C CYS A 395 8.79 -50.15 -14.93
N SER A 396 7.74 -50.54 -15.65
CA SER A 396 7.78 -51.68 -16.57
C SER A 396 8.70 -51.42 -17.77
N LEU A 397 8.64 -50.22 -18.35
CA LEU A 397 9.53 -49.78 -19.43
C LEU A 397 10.98 -49.70 -18.98
N SER A 398 11.26 -49.16 -17.78
CA SER A 398 12.62 -49.09 -17.23
C SER A 398 13.17 -50.46 -16.84
N TYR A 399 12.34 -51.41 -16.41
CA TYR A 399 12.72 -52.81 -16.22
C TYR A 399 13.13 -53.48 -17.54
N VAL A 400 12.33 -53.31 -18.60
CA VAL A 400 12.65 -53.80 -19.95
C VAL A 400 13.89 -53.10 -20.53
N ALA A 401 14.03 -51.80 -20.31
CA ALA A 401 15.20 -51.02 -20.73
C ALA A 401 16.46 -51.48 -19.99
N ARG A 402 16.43 -51.69 -18.67
CA ARG A 402 17.56 -52.25 -17.90
C ARG A 402 17.95 -53.66 -18.37
N LYS A 403 16.98 -54.49 -18.74
CA LYS A 403 17.23 -55.82 -19.33
C LYS A 403 17.93 -55.71 -20.70
N LYS A 404 17.59 -54.70 -21.51
CA LYS A 404 18.29 -54.40 -22.78
C LYS A 404 19.64 -53.69 -22.59
N TYR A 405 19.79 -52.85 -21.57
CA TYR A 405 20.99 -52.04 -21.28
C TYR A 405 22.14 -52.87 -20.72
N LYS A 406 21.86 -54.05 -20.12
CA LYS A 406 22.90 -55.03 -19.76
C LYS A 406 23.62 -55.67 -20.96
N ARG A 407 23.25 -55.35 -22.21
CA ARG A 407 23.85 -55.92 -23.43
C ARG A 407 24.62 -54.97 -24.34
N LYS A 408 24.57 -53.64 -24.18
CA LYS A 408 25.40 -52.74 -25.00
C LYS A 408 25.80 -51.51 -24.20
N GLY A 409 27.12 -51.29 -24.18
CA GLY A 409 27.75 -50.17 -23.50
C GLY A 409 27.35 -48.81 -24.06
N THR A 410 27.31 -47.87 -23.11
CA THR A 410 27.57 -46.43 -23.23
C THR A 410 26.79 -45.66 -24.30
N GLN A 411 25.75 -44.92 -23.89
CA GLN A 411 25.42 -43.66 -24.54
C GLN A 411 24.82 -42.61 -23.60
N SER A 412 25.26 -41.38 -23.85
CA SER A 412 24.76 -40.06 -23.44
C SER A 412 23.29 -40.00 -22.99
N VAL A 413 23.08 -39.43 -21.81
CA VAL A 413 21.76 -39.16 -21.20
C VAL A 413 21.24 -37.81 -21.71
N LYS A 414 20.13 -37.84 -22.47
CA LYS A 414 19.23 -36.70 -22.65
C LYS A 414 18.28 -36.65 -21.44
N THR A 415 18.30 -35.56 -20.69
CA THR A 415 17.44 -35.35 -19.52
C THR A 415 16.25 -34.46 -19.87
N ASN A 416 15.03 -34.97 -19.64
CA ASN A 416 13.81 -34.19 -19.67
C ASN A 416 13.65 -33.37 -18.37
N LYS A 417 13.24 -32.11 -18.57
CA LYS A 417 12.70 -31.07 -17.68
C LYS A 417 12.38 -31.52 -16.23
N ALA A 418 13.23 -31.11 -15.29
CA ALA A 418 13.01 -31.18 -13.84
C ALA A 418 13.39 -29.83 -13.22
N ASN A 419 12.53 -29.33 -12.32
CA ASN A 419 12.68 -28.21 -11.36
C ASN A 419 13.81 -27.20 -11.63
N ILE A 420 13.42 -25.99 -12.05
CA ILE A 420 14.28 -25.02 -12.74
C ILE A 420 14.74 -23.87 -11.83
N ASP A 421 15.15 -24.17 -10.59
CA ASP A 421 15.85 -23.20 -9.74
C ASP A 421 17.37 -23.19 -9.97
N ARG A 422 17.88 -24.18 -10.73
CA ARG A 422 19.30 -24.40 -10.95
C ARG A 422 19.66 -24.66 -12.40
N LEU A 423 20.68 -23.95 -12.89
CA LEU A 423 21.27 -24.11 -14.22
C LEU A 423 22.63 -24.81 -14.08
N LEU A 424 22.77 -25.96 -14.74
CA LEU A 424 24.00 -26.76 -14.74
C LEU A 424 24.94 -26.35 -15.88
N GLN A 425 26.23 -26.65 -15.74
CA GLN A 425 27.21 -26.42 -16.80
C GLN A 425 26.81 -27.11 -18.11
N GLY A 426 26.82 -26.36 -19.22
CA GLY A 426 26.34 -26.81 -20.53
C GLY A 426 24.83 -26.61 -20.77
N GLN A 427 24.06 -26.21 -19.75
CA GLN A 427 22.71 -25.70 -19.95
C GLN A 427 22.73 -24.20 -20.21
N GLN A 428 21.70 -23.74 -20.92
CA GLN A 428 21.54 -22.36 -21.37
C GLN A 428 20.15 -21.87 -20.99
N LEU A 429 20.08 -20.64 -20.49
CA LEU A 429 18.83 -19.90 -20.30
C LEU A 429 18.79 -18.82 -21.39
N LYS A 430 17.91 -18.98 -22.37
CA LYS A 430 17.81 -18.05 -23.50
C LYS A 430 16.89 -16.89 -23.15
N ASP A 431 16.99 -15.84 -23.93
CA ASP A 431 15.99 -14.79 -23.96
C ASP A 431 14.59 -15.34 -24.23
N GLY A 432 13.63 -14.98 -23.37
CA GLY A 432 12.28 -15.55 -23.32
C GLY A 432 12.09 -16.75 -22.37
N ASP A 433 13.18 -17.35 -21.87
CA ASP A 433 13.13 -18.37 -20.83
C ASP A 433 13.15 -17.72 -19.42
N GLU A 434 12.65 -18.45 -18.42
CA GLU A 434 12.66 -18.04 -17.02
C GLU A 434 13.26 -19.14 -16.13
N LEU A 435 14.11 -18.73 -15.17
CA LEU A 435 14.61 -19.57 -14.08
C LEU A 435 13.89 -19.16 -12.79
N LEU A 436 13.17 -20.08 -12.14
CA LEU A 436 12.31 -19.78 -10.98
C LEU A 436 12.98 -20.25 -9.69
N SER A 437 12.99 -19.43 -8.64
CA SER A 437 13.42 -19.89 -7.32
C SER A 437 12.50 -20.97 -6.77
N THR A 438 12.96 -21.71 -5.77
CA THR A 438 12.15 -22.73 -5.09
C THR A 438 10.85 -22.09 -4.57
N PHE A 439 9.68 -22.55 -5.04
CA PHE A 439 8.32 -21.97 -4.82
C PHE A 439 7.97 -20.70 -5.62
N GLY A 440 8.79 -20.26 -6.57
CA GLY A 440 8.43 -19.22 -7.54
C GLY A 440 8.35 -17.80 -6.98
N LYS A 441 8.96 -17.54 -5.82
CA LYS A 441 9.00 -16.21 -5.17
C LYS A 441 9.86 -15.20 -5.94
N PHE A 442 10.88 -15.69 -6.64
CA PHE A 442 11.74 -14.88 -7.51
C PHE A 442 11.88 -15.58 -8.86
N ASN A 443 12.04 -14.80 -9.92
CA ASN A 443 12.41 -15.33 -11.24
C ASN A 443 13.61 -14.56 -11.81
N LEU A 444 14.40 -15.24 -12.64
CA LEU A 444 15.51 -14.66 -13.39
C LEU A 444 15.17 -14.77 -14.87
N ARG A 445 15.15 -13.63 -15.58
CA ARG A 445 14.81 -13.54 -17.00
C ARG A 445 15.43 -12.33 -17.68
N PHE A 446 15.50 -12.37 -19.01
CA PHE A 446 15.89 -11.22 -19.80
C PHE A 446 14.72 -10.22 -19.93
N PHE A 447 15.01 -8.92 -19.94
CA PHE A 447 13.99 -7.86 -20.03
C PHE A 447 14.50 -6.64 -20.81
N SER A 448 13.60 -5.73 -21.17
CA SER A 448 13.90 -4.39 -21.69
C SER A 448 13.05 -3.35 -20.97
N PRO A 449 13.62 -2.26 -20.45
CA PRO A 449 12.85 -1.14 -19.92
C PRO A 449 12.23 -0.30 -21.06
N GLN A 450 10.91 -0.05 -21.00
CA GLN A 450 10.18 0.95 -21.81
C GLN A 450 10.43 0.93 -23.34
N ASP A 451 10.45 -0.25 -23.97
CA ASP A 451 10.52 -0.47 -25.43
C ASP A 451 11.81 -0.02 -26.17
N LEU A 452 12.96 -0.01 -25.50
CA LEU A 452 14.26 0.13 -26.16
C LEU A 452 14.82 -1.22 -26.65
N THR A 453 15.74 -1.20 -27.62
CA THR A 453 16.41 -2.40 -28.19
C THR A 453 17.40 -3.06 -27.23
N ASN A 454 17.71 -2.43 -26.09
CA ASN A 454 18.69 -2.91 -25.11
C ASN A 454 18.10 -3.98 -24.19
N ARG A 455 18.79 -5.11 -24.06
CA ARG A 455 18.39 -6.26 -23.25
C ARG A 455 19.28 -6.44 -22.04
N TYR A 456 18.63 -6.63 -20.89
CA TYR A 456 19.23 -6.84 -19.59
C TYR A 456 18.79 -8.18 -19.00
N LEU A 457 19.58 -8.72 -18.07
CA LEU A 457 19.22 -9.92 -17.32
C LEU A 457 18.90 -9.48 -15.90
N GLY A 458 17.71 -9.80 -15.40
CA GLY A 458 17.24 -9.30 -14.11
C GLY A 458 16.64 -10.39 -13.24
N VAL A 459 16.79 -10.24 -11.93
CA VAL A 459 16.02 -11.00 -10.94
C VAL A 459 14.82 -10.16 -10.55
N TRP A 460 13.63 -10.76 -10.61
CA TRP A 460 12.38 -10.14 -10.24
C TRP A 460 11.78 -10.82 -9.02
N PHE A 461 11.20 -10.02 -8.12
CA PHE A 461 10.37 -10.48 -7.03
C PHE A 461 8.94 -10.66 -7.51
N ASN A 462 8.41 -11.86 -7.32
CA ASN A 462 7.03 -12.20 -7.62
C ASN A 462 6.18 -11.85 -6.40
N ARG A 463 5.53 -10.67 -6.41
CA ARG A 463 4.63 -10.29 -5.33
C ARG A 463 3.39 -11.19 -5.37
N PRO A 464 2.95 -11.75 -4.23
CA PRO A 464 1.59 -12.28 -4.14
C PRO A 464 0.61 -11.18 -4.58
N LYS A 465 -0.44 -11.54 -5.33
CA LYS A 465 -1.49 -10.59 -5.72
C LYS A 465 -2.13 -10.03 -4.45
N ASP A 466 -1.71 -8.86 -4.01
CA ASP A 466 -2.42 -8.12 -2.97
C ASP A 466 -3.78 -7.69 -3.53
N VAL A 467 -4.83 -7.95 -2.74
CA VAL A 467 -6.25 -7.73 -3.06
C VAL A 467 -6.57 -6.25 -3.37
N MET A 468 -5.63 -5.33 -3.17
CA MET A 468 -5.80 -3.88 -3.35
C MET A 468 -5.25 -3.34 -4.68
N LEU A 469 -4.92 -4.20 -5.64
CA LEU A 469 -4.62 -3.79 -7.03
C LEU A 469 -5.47 -4.57 -8.06
N MET A 470 -6.67 -5.02 -7.69
CA MET A 470 -7.59 -5.70 -8.61
C MET A 470 -8.19 -4.82 -9.73
N LEU A 471 -7.71 -3.57 -9.91
CA LEU A 471 -8.11 -2.71 -11.02
C LEU A 471 -7.13 -2.73 -12.20
N TYR A 472 -5.99 -3.41 -12.10
CA TYR A 472 -5.07 -3.61 -13.20
C TYR A 472 -4.72 -5.09 -13.32
N GLU A 473 -5.14 -5.72 -14.41
CA GLU A 473 -4.93 -7.13 -14.72
C GLU A 473 -3.51 -7.35 -15.27
N GLU A 474 -2.47 -6.96 -14.52
CA GLU A 474 -1.08 -7.28 -14.86
C GLU A 474 -0.37 -7.94 -13.68
N ASP A 475 0.35 -9.03 -13.97
CA ASP A 475 1.18 -9.71 -12.98
C ASP A 475 2.30 -8.76 -12.54
N TYR A 476 2.25 -8.30 -11.28
CA TYR A 476 3.16 -7.29 -10.75
C TYR A 476 4.49 -7.92 -10.34
N TYR A 477 5.45 -7.91 -11.25
CA TYR A 477 6.84 -8.27 -10.96
C TYR A 477 7.63 -7.00 -10.62
N GLU A 478 8.38 -7.03 -9.53
CA GLU A 478 9.28 -5.94 -9.14
C GLU A 478 10.72 -6.35 -9.44
N LEU A 479 11.45 -5.56 -10.23
CA LEU A 479 12.84 -5.84 -10.58
C LEU A 479 13.72 -5.48 -9.38
N VAL A 480 14.48 -6.45 -8.86
CA VAL A 480 15.24 -6.30 -7.61
C VAL A 480 16.76 -6.42 -7.78
N TRP A 481 17.22 -6.88 -8.95
CA TRP A 481 18.64 -6.93 -9.28
C TRP A 481 18.84 -7.02 -10.79
N VAL A 482 19.88 -6.36 -11.30
CA VAL A 482 20.21 -6.32 -12.74
C VAL A 482 21.65 -6.76 -12.97
N ALA A 483 21.85 -7.82 -13.76
CA ALA A 483 23.17 -8.20 -14.24
C ALA A 483 23.62 -7.27 -15.37
N HIS A 484 24.94 -7.15 -15.55
CA HIS A 484 25.57 -6.46 -16.69
C HIS A 484 24.97 -5.07 -17.03
N TRP A 485 24.42 -4.38 -16.03
CA TRP A 485 23.72 -3.11 -16.16
C TRP A 485 24.50 -2.00 -16.90
N ASN A 486 25.84 -2.07 -16.94
CA ASN A 486 26.71 -1.15 -17.71
C ASN A 486 27.07 -1.64 -19.13
N SER A 487 26.58 -2.79 -19.57
CA SER A 487 26.93 -3.43 -20.85
C SER A 487 25.71 -4.11 -21.50
N PRO A 488 24.68 -3.35 -21.91
CA PRO A 488 23.46 -3.90 -22.50
C PRO A 488 23.72 -4.66 -23.80
N ILE A 489 22.86 -5.63 -24.07
CA ILE A 489 22.87 -6.40 -25.32
C ILE A 489 21.90 -5.74 -26.30
N SER A 490 22.28 -5.55 -27.55
CA SER A 490 21.45 -4.83 -28.55
C SER A 490 20.52 -5.74 -29.38
N ASP A 491 20.44 -7.03 -29.02
CA ASP A 491 19.68 -8.06 -29.72
C ASP A 491 18.92 -8.99 -28.76
N HIS A 492 18.00 -9.78 -29.29
CA HIS A 492 17.19 -10.75 -28.53
C HIS A 492 17.82 -12.16 -28.52
N TYR A 493 19.12 -12.27 -28.83
CA TYR A 493 19.86 -13.54 -28.85
C TYR A 493 20.68 -13.75 -27.56
N GLY A 494 20.37 -12.99 -26.51
CA GLY A 494 20.98 -13.13 -25.20
C GLY A 494 20.80 -14.55 -24.65
N CYS A 495 21.87 -15.13 -24.14
CA CYS A 495 21.88 -16.47 -23.59
C CYS A 495 22.80 -16.56 -22.37
N LEU A 496 22.23 -16.78 -21.19
CA LEU A 496 22.97 -17.02 -19.97
C LEU A 496 23.47 -18.46 -19.94
N THR A 497 24.77 -18.64 -19.75
CA THR A 497 25.42 -19.96 -19.71
C THR A 497 26.54 -19.98 -18.68
N ILE A 498 26.90 -21.17 -18.24
CA ILE A 498 28.16 -21.40 -17.56
C ILE A 498 29.14 -21.94 -18.60
N ASP A 499 30.25 -21.24 -18.80
CA ASP A 499 31.28 -21.61 -19.74
C ASP A 499 31.95 -22.93 -19.30
N SER A 500 32.06 -23.88 -20.24
CA SER A 500 32.62 -25.20 -19.97
C SER A 500 34.12 -25.19 -19.72
N SER A 501 34.84 -24.17 -20.19
CA SER A 501 36.29 -24.08 -20.12
C SER A 501 36.78 -23.56 -18.76
N ASP A 502 36.12 -22.52 -18.23
CA ASP A 502 36.55 -21.83 -17.01
C ASP A 502 35.52 -21.90 -15.87
N GLY A 503 34.31 -22.42 -16.11
CA GLY A 503 33.27 -22.56 -15.10
C GLY A 503 32.60 -21.23 -14.70
N ASN A 504 32.86 -20.14 -15.42
CA ASN A 504 32.29 -18.82 -15.15
C ASN A 504 30.89 -18.66 -15.75
N LEU A 505 30.05 -17.92 -15.05
CA LEU A 505 28.75 -17.48 -15.51
C LEU A 505 28.93 -16.32 -16.52
N LYS A 506 28.47 -16.52 -17.75
CA LYS A 506 28.62 -15.57 -18.86
C LYS A 506 27.31 -15.40 -19.61
N ILE A 507 27.15 -14.27 -20.28
CA ILE A 507 26.10 -14.05 -21.26
C ILE A 507 26.72 -14.05 -22.65
N LEU A 508 26.18 -14.92 -23.51
CA LEU A 508 26.45 -14.95 -24.93
C LEU A 508 25.43 -14.07 -25.66
N HIS A 509 25.88 -13.40 -26.71
CA HIS A 509 25.05 -12.57 -27.59
C HIS A 509 25.62 -12.61 -29.02
N SER A 510 24.85 -12.14 -30.01
CA SER A 510 25.25 -12.27 -31.42
C SER A 510 26.33 -11.28 -31.86
N ARG A 511 26.54 -10.18 -31.12
CA ARG A 511 27.43 -9.06 -31.49
C ARG A 511 28.56 -8.85 -30.49
N GLY A 512 29.59 -9.71 -30.53
CA GLY A 512 30.86 -9.48 -29.83
C GLY A 512 31.27 -10.60 -28.87
N SER A 513 32.19 -10.29 -27.96
CA SER A 513 32.70 -11.23 -26.95
C SER A 513 31.69 -11.48 -25.83
N PRO A 514 31.67 -12.69 -25.22
CA PRO A 514 30.83 -12.99 -24.06
C PRO A 514 31.01 -12.00 -22.90
N ILE A 515 29.91 -11.62 -22.24
CA ILE A 515 29.92 -10.77 -21.05
C ILE A 515 30.05 -11.67 -19.82
N SER A 516 31.14 -11.52 -19.05
CA SER A 516 31.32 -12.28 -17.81
C SER A 516 30.55 -11.65 -16.65
N ILE A 517 29.68 -12.43 -16.00
CA ILE A 517 28.98 -12.04 -14.77
C ILE A 517 29.83 -12.41 -13.54
N SER A 518 30.44 -13.59 -13.55
CA SER A 518 31.34 -14.05 -12.49
C SER A 518 32.80 -14.06 -12.95
N SER A 519 33.72 -13.94 -11.99
CA SER A 519 35.15 -14.10 -12.20
C SER A 519 35.73 -15.04 -11.14
N VAL A 520 35.80 -16.32 -11.47
CA VAL A 520 36.30 -17.39 -10.60
C VAL A 520 37.62 -17.93 -11.17
N GLN A 521 38.56 -18.25 -10.27
CA GLN A 521 39.86 -18.81 -10.64
C GLN A 521 39.84 -20.36 -10.70
N GLY A 522 40.26 -20.89 -11.85
CA GLY A 522 40.45 -22.33 -12.12
C GLY A 522 39.25 -22.98 -12.80
N SER A 523 39.52 -23.98 -13.67
CA SER A 523 38.47 -24.76 -14.34
C SER A 523 37.78 -25.69 -13.34
N ARG A 524 36.52 -25.40 -13.00
CA ARG A 524 35.72 -26.14 -12.01
C ARG A 524 34.38 -26.54 -12.59
N LYS A 525 33.82 -27.66 -12.11
CA LYS A 525 32.44 -28.06 -12.43
C LYS A 525 31.49 -27.20 -11.60
N THR A 526 30.77 -26.29 -12.25
CA THR A 526 29.94 -25.30 -11.55
C THR A 526 28.46 -25.41 -11.90
N SER A 527 27.62 -24.83 -11.04
CA SER A 527 26.18 -24.67 -11.28
C SER A 527 25.70 -23.36 -10.67
N VAL A 528 24.77 -22.67 -11.30
CA VAL A 528 24.16 -21.46 -10.74
C VAL A 528 22.76 -21.77 -10.23
N THR A 529 22.40 -21.26 -9.06
CA THR A 529 21.09 -21.47 -8.42
C THR A 529 20.48 -20.13 -8.05
N LEU A 530 19.19 -19.94 -8.32
CA LEU A 530 18.42 -18.81 -7.83
C LEU A 530 17.74 -19.18 -6.50
N LEU A 531 18.18 -18.57 -5.41
CA LEU A 531 17.68 -18.87 -4.07
C LEU A 531 16.35 -18.16 -3.76
N GLN A 532 15.67 -18.62 -2.72
CA GLN A 532 14.42 -18.01 -2.22
C GLN A 532 14.59 -16.60 -1.65
N SER A 533 15.82 -16.19 -1.35
CA SER A 533 16.15 -14.82 -0.96
C SER A 533 16.24 -13.85 -2.15
N GLY A 534 16.24 -14.36 -3.39
CA GLY A 534 16.55 -13.58 -4.60
C GLY A 534 18.05 -13.55 -4.94
N ASN A 535 18.90 -14.18 -4.12
CA ASN A 535 20.33 -14.29 -4.38
C ASN A 535 20.63 -15.30 -5.49
N LEU A 536 21.37 -14.89 -6.52
CA LEU A 536 21.83 -15.74 -7.61
C LEU A 536 23.25 -16.20 -7.28
N VAL A 537 23.43 -17.50 -7.08
CA VAL A 537 24.66 -18.05 -6.49
C VAL A 537 25.30 -19.08 -7.41
N LEU A 538 26.58 -18.87 -7.73
CA LEU A 538 27.42 -19.82 -8.47
C LEU A 538 28.14 -20.73 -7.49
N HIS A 539 27.89 -22.03 -7.61
CA HIS A 539 28.45 -23.07 -6.75
C HIS A 539 29.48 -23.92 -7.45
N GLU A 540 30.50 -24.37 -6.72
CA GLU A 540 31.30 -25.53 -7.07
C GLU A 540 30.50 -26.81 -6.80
N THR A 541 30.53 -27.75 -7.74
CA THR A 541 29.77 -29.01 -7.65
C THR A 541 30.68 -30.22 -7.66
N SER A 542 30.29 -31.25 -6.89
CA SER A 542 30.93 -32.56 -6.96
C SER A 542 30.58 -33.29 -8.26
N ILE A 543 31.29 -34.39 -8.56
CA ILE A 543 31.01 -35.28 -9.70
C ILE A 543 29.54 -35.72 -9.68
N ASN A 544 29.00 -35.92 -8.48
CA ASN A 544 27.65 -36.37 -8.13
C ASN A 544 26.60 -35.23 -8.17
N GLY A 545 26.98 -33.97 -8.41
CA GLY A 545 26.08 -32.81 -8.47
C GLY A 545 25.78 -32.08 -7.16
N SER A 546 26.31 -32.56 -6.02
CA SER A 546 26.19 -31.89 -4.72
C SER A 546 27.00 -30.60 -4.66
N ILE A 547 26.47 -29.59 -3.96
CA ILE A 547 27.11 -28.27 -3.75
C ILE A 547 28.27 -28.43 -2.75
N LYS A 548 29.46 -27.90 -3.10
CA LYS A 548 30.65 -27.90 -2.24
C LYS A 548 30.93 -26.53 -1.61
N LEU A 549 30.96 -25.49 -2.43
CA LEU A 549 31.37 -24.13 -2.02
C LEU A 549 30.66 -23.08 -2.87
N VAL A 550 30.41 -21.91 -2.30
CA VAL A 550 29.96 -20.71 -3.02
C VAL A 550 31.17 -20.01 -3.64
N LEU A 551 31.16 -19.84 -4.95
CA LEU A 551 32.26 -19.23 -5.71
C LEU A 551 31.97 -17.75 -6.03
N TRP A 552 30.70 -17.41 -6.25
CA TRP A 552 30.24 -16.06 -6.56
C TRP A 552 28.76 -15.92 -6.20
N GLN A 553 28.31 -14.72 -5.84
CA GLN A 553 26.90 -14.44 -5.58
C GLN A 553 26.51 -13.01 -5.98
N SER A 554 25.25 -12.82 -6.41
CA SER A 554 24.75 -11.50 -6.85
C SER A 554 24.67 -10.49 -5.71
N PHE A 555 24.42 -10.94 -4.47
CA PHE A 555 24.30 -10.06 -3.30
C PHE A 555 25.58 -9.30 -2.95
N ASP A 556 26.72 -9.73 -3.48
CA ASP A 556 27.94 -8.96 -3.32
C ASP A 556 28.10 -7.82 -4.36
N TYR A 557 27.13 -7.66 -5.27
CA TYR A 557 27.07 -6.66 -6.34
C TYR A 557 25.66 -6.03 -6.38
N PRO A 558 25.27 -5.29 -5.34
CA PRO A 558 23.94 -4.67 -5.26
C PRO A 558 23.74 -3.59 -6.35
N THR A 559 22.51 -3.46 -6.86
CA THR A 559 22.12 -2.42 -7.83
C THR A 559 21.41 -1.26 -7.12
N ASP A 560 20.16 -0.95 -7.45
CA ASP A 560 19.32 0.10 -6.88
C ASP A 560 18.41 -0.40 -5.74
N THR A 561 18.29 -1.72 -5.59
CA THR A 561 17.41 -2.35 -4.60
C THR A 561 18.20 -3.12 -3.54
N LEU A 562 17.82 -2.98 -2.27
CA LEU A 562 18.37 -3.74 -1.15
C LEU A 562 17.42 -4.85 -0.71
N LEU A 563 17.82 -6.10 -0.92
CA LEU A 563 17.09 -7.28 -0.43
C LEU A 563 17.56 -7.67 0.98
N PRO A 564 16.72 -8.38 1.76
CA PRO A 564 17.15 -9.00 3.02
C PRO A 564 18.42 -9.83 2.81
N GLU A 565 19.35 -9.80 3.77
CA GLU A 565 20.69 -10.45 3.72
C GLU A 565 21.74 -9.80 2.82
N MET A 566 21.39 -8.81 1.99
CA MET A 566 22.40 -8.01 1.29
C MET A 566 23.21 -7.17 2.29
N LYS A 567 24.50 -7.00 2.00
CA LYS A 567 25.40 -6.17 2.81
C LYS A 567 25.39 -4.74 2.28
N LEU A 568 25.41 -3.77 3.18
CA LEU A 568 25.61 -2.36 2.86
C LEU A 568 26.75 -1.81 3.70
N GLY A 569 27.77 -1.25 3.06
CA GLY A 569 28.95 -0.70 3.72
C GLY A 569 30.27 -1.26 3.21
N ILE A 570 31.29 -1.34 4.07
CA ILE A 570 32.67 -1.64 3.66
C ILE A 570 33.24 -2.77 4.52
N ASN A 571 33.83 -3.77 3.87
CA ASN A 571 34.67 -4.75 4.54
C ASN A 571 36.04 -4.11 4.84
N LEU A 572 36.33 -3.87 6.11
CA LEU A 572 37.57 -3.22 6.53
C LEU A 572 38.82 -4.08 6.31
N GLN A 573 38.68 -5.40 6.18
CA GLN A 573 39.80 -6.31 5.94
C GLN A 573 40.13 -6.43 4.44
N THR A 574 39.11 -6.48 3.58
CA THR A 574 39.29 -6.67 2.14
C THR A 574 39.15 -5.38 1.32
N GLY A 575 38.70 -4.29 1.93
CA GLY A 575 38.39 -3.02 1.27
C GLY A 575 37.13 -3.05 0.39
N ARG A 576 36.43 -4.19 0.30
CA ARG A 576 35.25 -4.35 -0.55
C ARG A 576 34.11 -3.45 -0.08
N LYS A 577 33.52 -2.70 -1.01
CA LYS A 577 32.40 -1.80 -0.74
C LYS A 577 31.12 -2.37 -1.35
N TRP A 578 30.02 -2.23 -0.61
CA TRP A 578 28.67 -2.57 -1.04
C TRP A 578 27.81 -1.33 -0.91
N PHE A 579 27.49 -0.72 -2.04
CA PHE A 579 26.68 0.48 -2.16
C PHE A 579 25.56 0.23 -3.16
N LEU A 580 24.39 0.78 -2.86
CA LEU A 580 23.34 0.88 -3.86
C LEU A 580 23.64 2.05 -4.77
N HIS A 581 23.17 1.95 -6.00
CA HIS A 581 23.35 2.96 -7.02
C HIS A 581 22.02 3.24 -7.70
N SER A 582 21.70 4.51 -7.91
CA SER A 582 20.55 4.88 -8.73
C SER A 582 20.73 4.37 -10.15
N TRP A 583 19.63 4.13 -10.85
CA TRP A 583 19.65 4.03 -12.31
C TRP A 583 20.04 5.36 -12.95
N LEU A 584 20.62 5.30 -14.14
CA LEU A 584 21.02 6.48 -14.90
C LEU A 584 19.79 7.30 -15.34
N THR A 585 18.73 6.60 -15.75
CA THR A 585 17.41 7.15 -16.09
C THR A 585 16.33 6.13 -15.76
N ASP A 586 15.05 6.53 -15.74
CA ASP A 586 13.90 5.62 -15.54
C ASP A 586 13.83 4.48 -16.58
N SER A 587 14.53 4.63 -17.71
CA SER A 587 14.59 3.69 -18.84
C SER A 587 15.94 3.02 -19.02
N SER A 588 16.94 3.32 -18.17
CA SER A 588 18.29 2.77 -18.28
C SER A 588 18.82 2.34 -16.92
N PRO A 589 18.90 1.02 -16.66
CA PRO A 589 19.45 0.50 -15.41
C PRO A 589 20.96 0.69 -15.30
N ALA A 590 21.64 1.35 -16.24
CA ALA A 590 23.06 1.66 -16.10
C ALA A 590 23.32 2.50 -14.83
N GLN A 591 24.55 2.45 -14.32
CA GLN A 591 24.92 3.15 -13.10
C GLN A 591 24.70 4.67 -13.22
N GLY A 592 23.80 5.20 -12.41
CA GLY A 592 23.53 6.62 -12.27
C GLY A 592 24.45 7.31 -11.27
N SER A 593 24.22 8.61 -11.09
CA SER A 593 25.12 9.48 -10.33
C SER A 593 24.99 9.37 -8.80
N PHE A 594 23.91 8.77 -8.28
CA PHE A 594 23.64 8.73 -6.85
C PHE A 594 23.98 7.37 -6.25
N THR A 595 24.52 7.39 -5.03
CA THR A 595 24.84 6.18 -4.27
C THR A 595 24.29 6.24 -2.84
N LEU A 596 23.88 5.08 -2.33
CA LEU A 596 23.48 4.91 -0.94
C LEU A 596 24.38 3.87 -0.27
N GLY A 597 24.97 4.24 0.86
CA GLY A 597 25.97 3.40 1.53
C GLY A 597 26.34 3.85 2.93
N LYS A 598 27.08 3.00 3.66
CA LYS A 598 27.71 3.41 4.93
C LYS A 598 28.92 4.30 4.62
N ASN A 599 28.93 5.52 5.17
CA ASN A 599 30.06 6.42 5.03
C ASN A 599 31.28 5.85 5.79
N PRO A 600 32.46 5.68 5.17
CA PRO A 600 33.67 5.21 5.87
C PRO A 600 34.09 6.10 7.04
N ASN A 601 33.75 7.39 7.00
CA ASN A 601 34.20 8.40 7.98
C ASN A 601 33.12 8.82 8.98
N ALA A 602 31.92 8.24 8.92
CA ALA A 602 30.82 8.54 9.85
C ALA A 602 30.11 7.26 10.28
N SER A 603 29.50 7.27 11.48
CA SER A 603 28.75 6.13 12.01
C SER A 603 27.42 5.87 11.28
N ASN A 604 26.99 6.80 10.42
CA ASN A 604 25.65 6.83 9.82
C ASN A 604 25.68 6.44 8.33
N LEU A 605 24.53 6.02 7.81
CA LEU A 605 24.30 5.90 6.36
C LEU A 605 24.39 7.28 5.71
N GLY A 606 25.06 7.35 4.56
CA GLY A 606 25.20 8.56 3.77
C GLY A 606 24.57 8.39 2.39
N PHE A 607 23.93 9.46 1.92
CA PHE A 607 23.59 9.65 0.51
C PHE A 607 24.72 10.45 -0.14
N GLY A 608 25.28 9.92 -1.22
CA GLY A 608 26.43 10.49 -1.94
C GLY A 608 26.14 10.70 -3.41
#